data_AF-A0A968L8L5-F1
#
_entry.id   AF-A0A968L8L5-F1
#
_cell.length_a   1.000
_cell.length_b   1.000
_cell.length_c   1.000
_cell.angle_alpha   90.00
_cell.angle_beta   90.00
_cell.angle_gamma   90.00
#
_symmetry.space_group_name_H-M   'P 1'
#
loop_
_entity.id
_entity.type
_entity.pdbx_description
1 polymer ?
#
loop_
_entity_poly.entity_id
_entity_poly.type
_entity_poly.pdbx_seq_one_letter_code
_entity_poly.pdbx_strand_id
1 'polypeptide(L)'
;MKKSIIVLLFVCAVCFTLLAPIRDNDLFWHLATGKWIAEHKMLPETDPFSYTTSLKAQEDFFRAKMILTQYWLANLVQYGIFSFSGFYGIVALRVLIALLTLLTVLVHVRRKGIPALTGLLLLLPLAFVLGNYKGDRPNQMSFLFFALFLFLCDTLKKGGKKGYLLPAVYILWANVHGGFILGGVIAILFIVSEMLRTTFDKEHLLDRKLVFVMALTFIAGFLNPNGYNAVYSMFFEVSKLHAASIGEHKTAFYFTHVGTYFYVWTLGLSLLLLIMYLASRIFPGYSFRRDRIPALFDEFLILVALAALSVSAIRYIPFLVIALLPMAAPLFSGKFQEYVERLSKYFIPEIILAAASVWMIAVSYNVTIFKNKPVSSYYPDDAVQFIKQRDIKGHFFNYYDWGGYLIWEFYPEKFVFIDGRALSLKTALAAEAVTLNAVEKVMDKPLYKAILDSYSVRHILIPAVNYLGDINYILKPLVDDPEWHLIFVGRNSLILTRDRIEPSYPKSLCYALAIANARQVAAFSPNNPLPYLTFAKANVYLGGSANAIKGLEEALQLRPGLRGGSVEKALNLLKAGKEIPVNMH
;
A
#
# COMPACT_ATOMS: atom_id res chain seq x y z
N MET A 1 -7.58 35.24 -14.57
CA MET A 1 -8.79 34.40 -14.38
C MET A 1 -8.67 33.01 -15.01
N LYS A 2 -8.53 32.86 -16.35
CA LYS A 2 -8.56 31.54 -17.02
C LYS A 2 -7.53 30.52 -16.50
N LYS A 3 -6.26 30.91 -16.35
CA LYS A 3 -5.20 30.03 -15.79
C LYS A 3 -5.50 29.61 -14.34
N SER A 4 -6.03 30.52 -13.52
CA SER A 4 -6.41 30.24 -12.13
C SER A 4 -7.51 29.18 -12.01
N ILE A 5 -8.48 29.19 -12.95
CA ILE A 5 -9.56 28.18 -12.99
C ILE A 5 -9.01 26.78 -13.24
N ILE A 6 -8.03 26.64 -14.14
CA ILE A 6 -7.46 25.32 -14.46
C ILE A 6 -6.60 24.79 -13.32
N VAL A 7 -5.83 25.66 -12.66
CA VAL A 7 -5.10 25.26 -11.45
C VAL A 7 -6.08 24.81 -10.38
N LEU A 8 -7.17 25.55 -10.17
CA LEU A 8 -8.21 25.16 -9.23
C LEU A 8 -8.85 23.82 -9.61
N LEU A 9 -9.18 23.60 -10.89
CA LEU A 9 -9.72 22.34 -11.38
C LEU A 9 -8.76 21.17 -11.12
N PHE A 10 -7.47 21.34 -11.41
CA PHE A 10 -6.46 20.32 -11.15
C PHE A 10 -6.35 19.99 -9.65
N VAL A 11 -6.27 21.02 -8.79
CA VAL A 11 -6.22 20.83 -7.34
C VAL A 11 -7.51 20.15 -6.85
N CYS A 12 -8.67 20.57 -7.31
CA CYS A 12 -9.95 19.94 -6.99
C CYS A 12 -10.00 18.48 -7.43
N ALA A 13 -9.49 18.14 -8.62
CA ALA A 13 -9.43 16.76 -9.10
C ALA A 13 -8.53 15.89 -8.24
N VAL A 14 -7.33 16.38 -7.87
CA VAL A 14 -6.43 15.69 -6.94
C VAL A 14 -7.09 15.49 -5.59
N CYS A 15 -7.68 16.54 -5.01
CA CYS A 15 -8.41 16.45 -3.74
C CYS A 15 -9.53 15.42 -3.83
N PHE A 16 -10.37 15.51 -4.87
CA PHE A 16 -11.49 14.59 -5.08
C PHE A 16 -11.02 13.14 -5.16
N THR A 17 -9.96 12.86 -5.91
CA THR A 17 -9.36 11.53 -5.95
C THR A 17 -8.94 11.05 -4.56
N LEU A 18 -8.35 11.90 -3.72
CA LEU A 18 -7.81 11.57 -2.40
C LEU A 18 -8.85 11.58 -1.25
N LEU A 19 -10.05 12.10 -1.50
CA LEU A 19 -11.19 12.07 -0.57
C LEU A 19 -11.85 10.69 -0.47
N ALA A 20 -11.35 9.69 -1.19
CA ALA A 20 -11.81 8.31 -1.13
C ALA A 20 -11.86 7.77 0.32
N PRO A 21 -12.85 6.93 0.68
CA PRO A 21 -12.94 6.33 2.01
C PRO A 21 -11.69 5.50 2.37
N ILE A 22 -11.35 5.50 3.66
CA ILE A 22 -10.27 4.70 4.23
C ILE A 22 -10.55 3.22 3.98
N ARG A 23 -9.58 2.55 3.35
CA ARG A 23 -9.59 1.11 3.06
C ARG A 23 -8.23 0.47 3.34
N ASP A 24 -7.35 1.19 4.03
CA ASP A 24 -6.02 0.69 4.37
C ASP A 24 -6.07 -0.20 5.62
N ASN A 25 -5.63 -1.44 5.49
CA ASN A 25 -5.69 -2.44 6.56
C ASN A 25 -4.82 -2.08 7.78
N ASP A 26 -3.80 -1.24 7.61
CA ASP A 26 -2.79 -0.96 8.64
C ASP A 26 -3.03 0.33 9.43
N LEU A 27 -3.82 1.28 8.91
CA LEU A 27 -4.11 2.54 9.60
C LEU A 27 -4.54 2.32 11.06
N PHE A 28 -5.41 1.34 11.29
CA PHE A 28 -6.07 1.17 12.57
C PHE A 28 -5.13 0.71 13.68
N TRP A 29 -4.13 -0.14 13.38
CA TRP A 29 -3.12 -0.47 14.39
C TRP A 29 -2.14 0.68 14.62
N HIS A 30 -1.89 1.55 13.62
CA HIS A 30 -1.16 2.80 13.83
C HIS A 30 -1.90 3.73 14.81
N LEU A 31 -3.22 3.89 14.63
CA LEU A 31 -4.06 4.67 15.54
C LEU A 31 -4.08 4.07 16.95
N ALA A 32 -4.23 2.75 17.06
CA ALA A 32 -4.22 2.06 18.36
C ALA A 32 -2.87 2.20 19.05
N THR A 33 -1.76 2.09 18.31
CA THR A 33 -0.42 2.31 18.85
C THR A 33 -0.24 3.76 19.28
N GLY A 34 -0.74 4.73 18.52
CA GLY A 34 -0.70 6.16 18.88
C GLY A 34 -1.49 6.44 20.17
N LYS A 35 -2.68 5.85 20.29
CA LYS A 35 -3.49 5.89 21.51
C LYS A 35 -2.75 5.29 22.70
N TRP A 36 -2.16 4.11 22.53
CA TRP A 36 -1.40 3.43 23.56
C TRP A 36 -0.21 4.26 24.05
N ILE A 37 0.59 4.83 23.13
CA ILE A 37 1.73 5.70 23.48
C ILE A 37 1.25 6.96 24.22
N ALA A 38 0.13 7.56 23.77
CA ALA A 38 -0.44 8.74 24.40
C ALA A 38 -0.92 8.47 25.83
N GLU A 39 -1.48 7.29 26.09
CA GLU A 39 -1.97 6.84 27.40
C GLU A 39 -0.82 6.44 28.35
N HIS A 40 0.19 5.71 27.85
CA HIS A 40 1.25 5.11 28.68
C HIS A 40 2.51 5.97 28.79
N LYS A 41 2.66 6.99 27.92
CA LYS A 41 3.85 7.87 27.85
C LYS A 41 5.18 7.14 27.63
N MET A 42 5.13 5.96 27.02
CA MET A 42 6.28 5.15 26.67
C MET A 42 6.06 4.45 25.33
N LEU A 43 7.08 3.75 24.82
CA LEU A 43 6.97 2.94 23.61
C LEU A 43 6.66 1.47 23.96
N PRO A 44 5.89 0.75 23.13
CA PRO A 44 5.57 -0.65 23.42
C PRO A 44 6.82 -1.53 23.35
N GLU A 45 7.14 -2.17 24.47
CA GLU A 45 8.12 -3.27 24.50
C GLU A 45 7.45 -4.60 24.10
N THR A 46 6.24 -4.77 24.61
CA THR A 46 5.19 -5.78 24.34
C THR A 46 4.50 -5.69 22.99
N ASP A 47 3.87 -6.75 22.44
CA ASP A 47 2.65 -6.53 21.65
C ASP A 47 1.47 -6.33 22.61
N PRO A 48 0.89 -5.12 22.69
CA PRO A 48 -0.24 -4.86 23.57
C PRO A 48 -1.57 -5.38 23.01
N PHE A 49 -1.65 -5.76 21.72
CA PHE A 49 -2.94 -5.96 21.04
C PHE A 49 -3.29 -7.41 20.72
N SER A 50 -2.31 -8.25 20.36
CA SER A 50 -2.57 -9.65 20.04
C SER A 50 -2.41 -10.56 21.26
N TYR A 51 -3.27 -11.58 21.36
CA TYR A 51 -3.15 -12.65 22.37
C TYR A 51 -2.22 -13.79 21.93
N THR A 52 -1.87 -13.87 20.64
CA THR A 52 -1.01 -14.93 20.07
C THR A 52 0.46 -14.52 20.02
N THR A 53 0.75 -13.22 20.08
CA THR A 53 2.10 -12.68 20.03
C THR A 53 2.60 -12.41 21.46
N SER A 54 3.34 -13.36 22.05
CA SER A 54 4.14 -13.10 23.26
C SER A 54 5.63 -13.02 22.88
N LEU A 55 6.31 -11.93 23.24
CA LEU A 55 7.68 -11.63 22.78
C LEU A 55 8.80 -12.41 23.52
N LYS A 56 8.47 -13.27 24.48
CA LYS A 56 9.48 -14.10 25.15
C LYS A 56 9.94 -15.21 24.18
N ALA A 57 11.16 -15.05 23.67
CA ALA A 57 11.87 -15.96 22.76
C ALA A 57 11.25 -16.09 21.35
N GLN A 58 11.09 -14.97 20.63
CA GLN A 58 10.75 -14.98 19.21
C GLN A 58 12.02 -14.89 18.34
N GLU A 59 12.09 -15.73 17.30
CA GLU A 59 13.14 -15.68 16.26
C GLU A 59 13.19 -14.31 15.55
N ASP A 60 12.05 -13.59 15.49
CA ASP A 60 11.90 -12.29 14.82
C ASP A 60 11.93 -11.07 15.78
N PHE A 61 12.51 -11.20 16.99
CA PHE A 61 12.41 -10.18 18.04
C PHE A 61 12.76 -8.76 17.59
N PHE A 62 13.86 -8.59 16.85
CA PHE A 62 14.32 -7.28 16.39
C PHE A 62 13.38 -6.66 15.36
N ARG A 63 12.85 -7.45 14.40
CA ARG A 63 11.81 -7.00 13.47
C ARG A 63 10.55 -6.57 14.22
N ALA A 64 10.09 -7.38 15.19
CA ALA A 64 8.91 -7.05 15.97
C ALA A 64 9.09 -5.74 16.76
N LYS A 65 10.23 -5.59 17.44
CA LYS A 65 10.61 -4.37 18.16
C LYS A 65 10.67 -3.16 17.22
N MET A 66 11.24 -3.31 16.04
CA MET A 66 11.30 -2.26 15.03
C MET A 66 9.89 -1.83 14.61
N ILE A 67 8.99 -2.76 14.30
CA ILE A 67 7.61 -2.44 13.90
C ILE A 67 6.85 -1.68 14.98
N LEU A 68 7.01 -2.09 16.25
CA LEU A 68 6.32 -1.47 17.38
C LEU A 68 6.78 -0.03 17.67
N THR A 69 8.03 0.31 17.33
CA THR A 69 8.66 1.56 17.79
C THR A 69 9.01 2.54 16.66
N GLN A 70 9.22 2.07 15.42
CA GLN A 70 9.73 2.92 14.33
C GLN A 70 8.75 4.02 13.88
N TYR A 71 7.45 3.83 14.09
CA TYR A 71 6.39 4.73 13.63
C TYR A 71 5.89 5.68 14.72
N TRP A 72 6.55 5.76 15.88
CA TRP A 72 5.99 6.39 17.08
C TRP A 72 5.49 7.82 16.85
N LEU A 73 6.26 8.65 16.13
CA LEU A 73 5.88 10.05 15.90
C LEU A 73 4.69 10.13 14.94
N ALA A 74 4.68 9.30 13.90
CA ALA A 74 3.56 9.24 12.96
C ALA A 74 2.29 8.74 13.64
N ASN A 75 2.40 7.71 14.49
CA ASN A 75 1.29 7.16 15.27
C ASN A 75 0.69 8.22 16.19
N LEU A 76 1.52 9.00 16.89
CA LEU A 76 1.06 10.11 17.74
C LEU A 76 0.38 11.22 16.93
N VAL A 77 0.94 11.61 15.79
CA VAL A 77 0.35 12.64 14.91
C VAL A 77 -1.00 12.17 14.37
N GLN A 78 -1.08 10.94 13.86
CA GLN A 78 -2.32 10.36 13.34
C GLN A 78 -3.38 10.23 14.44
N TYR A 79 -3.02 9.71 15.61
CA TYR A 79 -3.95 9.59 16.73
C TYR A 79 -4.40 10.96 17.25
N GLY A 80 -3.52 11.96 17.32
CA GLY A 80 -3.88 13.33 17.72
C GLY A 80 -4.89 13.96 16.78
N ILE A 81 -4.68 13.83 15.46
CA ILE A 81 -5.61 14.32 14.43
C ILE A 81 -6.96 13.59 14.50
N PHE A 82 -6.91 12.26 14.67
CA PHE A 82 -8.10 11.44 14.87
C PHE A 82 -8.87 11.87 16.12
N SER A 83 -8.19 12.15 17.23
CA SER A 83 -8.83 12.54 18.48
C SER A 83 -9.54 13.89 18.38
N PHE A 84 -9.07 14.78 17.50
CA PHE A 84 -9.70 16.09 17.27
C PHE A 84 -10.86 16.06 16.27
N SER A 85 -10.77 15.26 15.20
CA SER A 85 -11.68 15.35 14.05
C SER A 85 -12.14 14.00 13.47
N GLY A 86 -11.88 12.92 14.19
CA GLY A 86 -12.18 11.55 13.79
C GLY A 86 -11.50 11.14 12.49
N PHE A 87 -12.11 10.21 11.78
CA PHE A 87 -11.60 9.69 10.51
C PHE A 87 -11.60 10.73 9.37
N TYR A 88 -12.46 11.76 9.43
CA TYR A 88 -12.40 12.86 8.46
C TYR A 88 -11.07 13.64 8.56
N GLY A 89 -10.53 13.77 9.78
CA GLY A 89 -9.19 14.31 10.00
C GLY A 89 -8.08 13.52 9.33
N ILE A 90 -8.17 12.19 9.38
CA ILE A 90 -7.20 11.30 8.72
C ILE A 90 -7.27 11.44 7.20
N VAL A 91 -8.47 11.49 6.64
CA VAL A 91 -8.66 11.74 5.20
C VAL A 91 -8.09 13.11 4.81
N ALA A 92 -8.34 14.16 5.61
CA ALA A 92 -7.80 15.49 5.40
C ALA A 92 -6.26 15.53 5.49
N LEU A 93 -5.68 14.78 6.44
CA LEU A 93 -4.22 14.62 6.57
C LEU A 93 -3.61 13.99 5.31
N ARG A 94 -4.21 12.93 4.77
CA ARG A 94 -3.77 12.30 3.52
C ARG A 94 -3.78 13.30 2.35
N VAL A 95 -4.88 14.05 2.20
CA VAL A 95 -4.99 15.11 1.18
C VAL A 95 -3.91 16.15 1.36
N LEU A 96 -3.71 16.64 2.59
CA LEU A 96 -2.70 17.65 2.91
C LEU A 96 -1.29 17.18 2.57
N ILE A 97 -0.91 15.97 2.98
CA ILE A 97 0.43 15.40 2.70
C ILE A 97 0.67 15.30 1.19
N ALA A 98 -0.31 14.82 0.42
CA ALA A 98 -0.19 14.71 -1.03
C ALA A 98 -0.08 16.09 -1.70
N LEU A 99 -0.88 17.07 -1.29
CA LEU A 99 -0.80 18.44 -1.80
C LEU A 99 0.53 19.10 -1.47
N LEU A 100 1.05 18.92 -0.25
CA LEU A 100 2.37 19.43 0.14
C LEU A 100 3.50 18.75 -0.65
N THR A 101 3.35 17.46 -0.96
CA THR A 101 4.31 16.72 -1.81
C THR A 101 4.31 17.30 -3.22
N LEU A 102 3.14 17.44 -3.84
CA LEU A 102 2.98 18.05 -5.17
C LEU A 102 3.50 19.49 -5.19
N LEU A 103 3.18 20.29 -4.18
CA LEU A 103 3.66 21.66 -4.05
C LEU A 103 5.18 21.72 -3.95
N THR A 104 5.79 20.85 -3.13
CA THR A 104 7.24 20.78 -2.97
C THR A 104 7.92 20.44 -4.30
N VAL A 105 7.41 19.43 -5.02
CA VAL A 105 7.94 19.05 -6.34
C VAL A 105 7.71 20.16 -7.37
N LEU A 106 6.55 20.81 -7.38
CA LEU A 106 6.27 21.94 -8.26
C LEU A 106 7.25 23.08 -8.03
N VAL A 107 7.45 23.49 -6.77
CA VAL A 107 8.40 24.55 -6.41
C VAL A 107 9.82 24.16 -6.82
N HIS A 108 10.21 22.89 -6.66
CA HIS A 108 11.50 22.39 -7.11
C HIS A 108 11.65 22.49 -8.64
N VAL A 109 10.67 22.01 -9.40
CA VAL A 109 10.61 22.10 -10.87
C VAL A 109 10.66 23.57 -11.33
N ARG A 110 9.93 24.47 -10.65
CA ARG A 110 9.92 25.91 -10.94
C ARG A 110 11.29 26.56 -10.73
N ARG A 111 12.03 26.16 -9.70
CA ARG A 111 13.41 26.62 -9.44
C ARG A 111 14.42 26.17 -10.49
N LYS A 112 14.07 25.18 -11.32
CA LYS A 112 14.86 24.75 -12.48
C LYS A 112 14.51 25.54 -13.75
N GLY A 113 13.73 26.62 -13.63
CA GLY A 113 13.39 27.54 -14.73
C GLY A 113 12.08 27.21 -15.45
N ILE A 114 11.32 26.22 -14.98
CA ILE A 114 10.10 25.78 -15.65
C ILE A 114 8.89 26.66 -15.28
N PRO A 115 8.11 27.15 -16.27
CA PRO A 115 6.87 27.89 -16.03
C PRO A 115 5.79 27.07 -15.32
N ALA A 116 4.83 27.73 -14.66
CA ALA A 116 3.80 27.06 -13.84
C ALA A 116 3.00 26.03 -14.62
N LEU A 117 2.55 26.37 -15.84
CA LEU A 117 1.70 25.51 -16.65
C LEU A 117 2.43 24.22 -17.05
N THR A 118 3.66 24.34 -17.56
CA THR A 118 4.53 23.21 -17.87
C THR A 118 4.83 22.39 -16.62
N GLY A 119 5.10 23.06 -15.49
CA GLY A 119 5.29 22.40 -14.19
C GLY A 119 4.08 21.56 -13.76
N LEU A 120 2.85 22.06 -13.94
CA LEU A 120 1.62 21.32 -13.63
C LEU A 120 1.43 20.11 -14.55
N LEU A 121 1.75 20.23 -15.84
CA LEU A 121 1.74 19.08 -16.76
C LEU A 121 2.72 18.00 -16.31
N LEU A 122 3.93 18.39 -15.87
CA LEU A 122 4.93 17.45 -15.35
C LEU A 122 4.51 16.79 -14.03
N LEU A 123 3.58 17.39 -13.28
CA LEU A 123 3.05 16.79 -12.05
C LEU A 123 1.97 15.74 -12.29
N LEU A 124 1.38 15.64 -13.50
CA LEU A 124 0.31 14.68 -13.78
C LEU A 124 0.70 13.24 -13.39
N PRO A 125 1.87 12.69 -13.78
CA PRO A 125 2.28 11.36 -13.35
C PRO A 125 2.35 11.21 -11.83
N LEU A 126 2.86 12.22 -11.12
CA LEU A 126 2.94 12.18 -9.66
C LEU A 126 1.55 12.23 -9.01
N ALA A 127 0.63 13.04 -9.54
CA ALA A 127 -0.75 13.07 -9.07
C ALA A 127 -1.45 11.71 -9.23
N PHE A 128 -1.23 11.02 -10.37
CA PHE A 128 -1.74 9.67 -10.58
C PHE A 128 -1.11 8.64 -9.63
N VAL A 129 0.20 8.74 -9.39
CA VAL A 129 0.91 7.90 -8.40
C VAL A 129 0.33 8.10 -7.02
N LEU A 130 0.26 9.33 -6.50
CA LEU A 130 -0.32 9.60 -5.18
C LEU A 130 -1.80 9.17 -5.10
N GLY A 131 -2.54 9.26 -6.21
CA GLY A 131 -3.91 8.78 -6.32
C GLY A 131 -4.08 7.25 -6.31
N ASN A 132 -3.03 6.47 -6.56
CA ASN A 132 -3.06 5.00 -6.47
C ASN A 132 -2.42 4.49 -5.17
N TYR A 133 -1.41 5.19 -4.65
CA TYR A 133 -0.81 4.92 -3.34
C TYR A 133 -1.56 5.69 -2.25
N LYS A 134 -2.84 5.39 -2.02
CA LYS A 134 -3.71 6.11 -1.06
C LYS A 134 -3.70 5.56 0.38
N GLY A 135 -2.81 4.60 0.67
CA GLY A 135 -2.76 3.98 1.99
C GLY A 135 -2.59 5.04 3.08
N ASP A 136 -3.46 5.04 4.09
CA ASP A 136 -3.48 6.00 5.19
C ASP A 136 -2.36 5.71 6.22
N ARG A 137 -1.18 5.30 5.73
CA ARG A 137 -0.03 4.85 6.52
C ARG A 137 1.03 5.95 6.62
N PRO A 138 1.99 5.84 7.55
CA PRO A 138 3.13 6.74 7.63
C PRO A 138 4.01 6.79 6.37
N ASN A 139 3.89 5.82 5.45
CA ASN A 139 4.60 5.83 4.17
C ASN A 139 4.28 7.08 3.31
N GLN A 140 3.09 7.66 3.41
CA GLN A 140 2.73 8.90 2.70
C GLN A 140 3.55 10.09 3.18
N MET A 141 3.76 10.19 4.50
CA MET A 141 4.61 11.23 5.09
C MET A 141 6.04 11.08 4.56
N SER A 142 6.47 9.85 4.31
CA SER A 142 7.75 9.51 3.70
C SER A 142 7.93 10.13 2.31
N PHE A 143 6.88 10.22 1.49
CA PHE A 143 6.92 10.89 0.18
C PHE A 143 7.15 12.39 0.31
N LEU A 144 6.46 13.03 1.26
CA LEU A 144 6.64 14.46 1.55
C LEU A 144 8.05 14.74 2.06
N PHE A 145 8.52 13.99 3.07
CA PHE A 145 9.86 14.15 3.61
C PHE A 145 10.94 13.90 2.56
N PHE A 146 10.76 12.91 1.69
CA PHE A 146 11.68 12.66 0.59
C PHE A 146 11.73 13.81 -0.43
N ALA A 147 10.56 14.35 -0.83
CA ALA A 147 10.49 15.51 -1.73
C ALA A 147 11.17 16.74 -1.11
N LEU A 148 10.94 17.00 0.18
CA LEU A 148 11.60 18.07 0.94
C LEU A 148 13.11 17.83 1.05
N PHE A 149 13.52 16.59 1.32
CA PHE A 149 14.93 16.21 1.43
C PHE A 149 15.68 16.53 0.13
N LEU A 150 15.18 16.07 -1.02
CA LEU A 150 15.78 16.37 -2.33
C LEU A 150 15.81 17.86 -2.64
N PHE A 151 14.72 18.59 -2.30
CA PHE A 151 14.67 20.03 -2.47
C PHE A 151 15.73 20.75 -1.62
N LEU A 152 15.94 20.32 -0.38
CA LEU A 152 16.95 20.89 0.50
C LEU A 152 18.37 20.51 0.08
N CYS A 153 18.60 19.32 -0.45
CA CYS A 153 19.87 18.93 -1.06
C CYS A 153 20.24 19.84 -2.24
N ASP A 154 19.31 20.09 -3.19
CA ASP A 154 19.54 21.03 -4.30
C ASP A 154 19.75 22.46 -3.78
N THR A 155 19.07 22.84 -2.70
CA THR A 155 19.26 24.15 -2.05
C THR A 155 20.65 24.30 -1.45
N LEU A 156 21.15 23.27 -0.77
CA LEU A 156 22.48 23.27 -0.17
C LEU A 156 23.57 23.36 -1.26
N LYS A 157 23.46 22.54 -2.33
CA LYS A 157 24.39 22.59 -3.47
C LYS A 157 24.48 23.95 -4.13
N LYS A 158 23.38 24.72 -4.13
CA LYS A 158 23.33 26.09 -4.68
C LYS A 158 23.76 27.16 -3.66
N GLY A 159 24.34 26.77 -2.51
CA GLY A 159 24.76 27.68 -1.45
C GLY A 159 23.63 28.30 -0.62
N GLY A 160 22.40 27.80 -0.76
CA GLY A 160 21.23 28.33 -0.07
C GLY A 160 21.19 27.94 1.41
N LYS A 161 21.02 28.93 2.31
CA LYS A 161 21.01 28.73 3.77
C LYS A 161 19.96 27.73 4.27
N LYS A 162 18.82 27.58 3.57
CA LYS A 162 17.79 26.61 3.97
C LYS A 162 18.28 25.16 3.90
N GLY A 163 19.33 24.86 3.12
CA GLY A 163 19.94 23.54 3.04
C GLY A 163 20.48 23.01 4.38
N TYR A 164 20.83 23.90 5.32
CA TYR A 164 21.27 23.51 6.66
C TYR A 164 20.16 22.90 7.53
N LEU A 165 18.88 22.94 7.08
CA LEU A 165 17.77 22.27 7.74
C LEU A 165 17.72 20.76 7.46
N LEU A 166 18.59 20.23 6.57
CA LEU A 166 18.62 18.82 6.20
C LEU A 166 18.67 17.86 7.40
N PRO A 167 19.61 18.01 8.37
CA PRO A 167 19.65 17.13 9.54
C PRO A 167 18.33 17.15 10.33
N ALA A 168 17.73 18.32 10.54
CA ALA A 168 16.49 18.46 11.30
C ALA A 168 15.29 17.77 10.60
N VAL A 169 15.14 17.98 9.29
CA VAL A 169 14.11 17.31 8.49
C VAL A 169 14.32 15.80 8.48
N TYR A 170 15.57 15.36 8.44
CA TYR A 170 15.91 13.95 8.43
C TYR A 170 15.66 13.26 9.77
N ILE A 171 15.90 13.92 10.90
CA ILE A 171 15.53 13.42 12.24
C ILE A 171 14.01 13.21 12.32
N LEU A 172 13.22 14.18 11.88
CA LEU A 172 11.75 14.05 11.86
C LEU A 172 11.34 12.85 11.01
N TRP A 173 11.95 12.69 9.84
CA TRP A 173 11.64 11.59 8.94
C TRP A 173 12.00 10.22 9.54
N ALA A 174 13.17 10.10 10.19
CA ALA A 174 13.63 8.86 10.83
C ALA A 174 12.72 8.40 11.99
N ASN A 175 11.94 9.31 12.59
CA ASN A 175 10.99 9.01 13.65
C ASN A 175 9.55 8.78 13.14
N VAL A 176 9.30 9.03 11.85
CA VAL A 176 7.99 8.91 11.20
C VAL A 176 7.86 7.58 10.46
N HIS A 177 8.85 7.20 9.66
CA HIS A 177 8.75 6.04 8.79
C HIS A 177 10.13 5.50 8.35
N GLY A 178 10.27 4.18 8.25
CA GLY A 178 11.51 3.49 7.84
C GLY A 178 12.06 3.85 6.46
N GLY A 179 11.29 4.57 5.64
CA GLY A 179 11.73 5.10 4.34
C GLY A 179 12.88 6.09 4.43
N PHE A 180 13.19 6.63 5.62
CA PHE A 180 14.34 7.52 5.86
C PHE A 180 15.67 6.91 5.39
N ILE A 181 15.78 5.58 5.34
CA ILE A 181 16.96 4.87 4.82
C ILE A 181 17.35 5.36 3.40
N LEU A 182 16.37 5.70 2.56
CA LEU A 182 16.65 6.30 1.25
C LEU A 182 17.36 7.65 1.35
N GLY A 183 17.00 8.49 2.32
CA GLY A 183 17.70 9.76 2.57
C GLY A 183 19.14 9.54 3.03
N GLY A 184 19.40 8.51 3.83
CA GLY A 184 20.74 8.14 4.28
C GLY A 184 21.63 7.67 3.13
N VAL A 185 21.08 6.82 2.25
CA VAL A 185 21.75 6.41 1.01
C VAL A 185 22.04 7.62 0.13
N ILE A 186 21.09 8.54 -0.04
CA ILE A 186 21.31 9.77 -0.82
C ILE A 186 22.40 10.64 -0.18
N ALA A 187 22.43 10.81 1.13
CA ALA A 187 23.49 11.57 1.81
C ALA A 187 24.88 10.97 1.52
N ILE A 188 25.01 9.63 1.54
CA ILE A 188 26.24 8.93 1.15
C ILE A 188 26.57 9.21 -0.33
N LEU A 189 25.59 9.08 -1.23
CA LEU A 189 25.81 9.31 -2.67
C LEU A 189 26.26 10.75 -2.97
N PHE A 190 25.79 11.74 -2.21
CA PHE A 190 26.27 13.12 -2.30
C PHE A 190 27.74 13.24 -1.88
N ILE A 191 28.13 12.64 -0.75
CA ILE A 191 29.53 12.64 -0.29
C ILE A 191 30.43 11.94 -1.31
N VAL A 192 30.04 10.74 -1.75
CA VAL A 192 30.79 9.96 -2.75
C VAL A 192 30.89 10.73 -4.07
N SER A 193 29.80 11.35 -4.54
CA SER A 193 29.82 12.19 -5.73
C SER A 193 30.80 13.36 -5.59
N GLU A 194 30.84 14.02 -4.43
CA GLU A 194 31.73 15.14 -4.19
C GLU A 194 33.21 14.70 -4.19
N MET A 195 33.51 13.57 -3.54
CA MET A 195 34.86 12.98 -3.55
C MET A 195 35.30 12.57 -4.97
N LEU A 196 34.42 11.92 -5.74
CA LEU A 196 34.74 11.52 -7.11
C LEU A 196 34.97 12.73 -8.02
N ARG A 197 34.22 13.82 -7.85
CA ARG A 197 34.49 15.07 -8.59
C ARG A 197 35.89 15.61 -8.31
N THR A 198 36.31 15.68 -7.05
CA THR A 198 37.68 16.12 -6.72
C THR A 198 38.77 15.20 -7.28
N THR A 199 38.44 13.95 -7.57
CA THR A 199 39.38 12.97 -8.14
C THR A 199 39.46 13.08 -9.67
N PHE A 200 38.32 13.25 -10.34
CA PHE A 200 38.22 13.27 -11.81
C PHE A 200 38.34 14.66 -12.43
N ASP A 201 37.98 15.70 -11.69
CA ASP A 201 38.10 17.10 -12.08
C ASP A 201 39.11 17.80 -11.16
N LYS A 202 40.34 17.93 -11.65
CA LYS A 202 41.46 18.50 -10.88
C LYS A 202 41.26 19.97 -10.52
N GLU A 203 40.35 20.68 -11.19
CA GLU A 203 40.01 22.07 -10.88
C GLU A 203 38.92 22.18 -9.81
N HIS A 204 38.19 21.09 -9.53
CA HIS A 204 37.12 21.07 -8.54
C HIS A 204 37.67 20.87 -7.13
N LEU A 205 37.49 21.87 -6.26
CA LEU A 205 37.86 21.78 -4.84
C LEU A 205 36.72 21.16 -4.02
N LEU A 206 37.09 20.35 -3.03
CA LEU A 206 36.15 19.69 -2.11
C LEU A 206 35.27 20.72 -1.38
N ASP A 207 33.95 20.65 -1.58
CA ASP A 207 33.00 21.40 -0.76
C ASP A 207 32.87 20.75 0.63
N ARG A 208 33.77 21.16 1.54
CA ARG A 208 33.80 20.69 2.93
C ARG A 208 32.48 20.95 3.66
N LYS A 209 31.74 22.01 3.31
CA LYS A 209 30.47 22.34 3.96
C LYS A 209 29.40 21.35 3.52
N LEU A 210 29.31 21.05 2.22
CA LEU A 210 28.42 20.02 1.70
C LEU A 210 28.69 18.67 2.38
N VAL A 211 29.94 18.22 2.39
CA VAL A 211 30.35 16.95 3.01
C VAL A 211 30.00 16.92 4.49
N PHE A 212 30.31 17.99 5.23
CA PHE A 212 29.99 18.07 6.66
C PHE A 212 28.49 17.99 6.93
N VAL A 213 27.66 18.75 6.19
CA VAL A 213 26.21 18.74 6.37
C VAL A 213 25.62 17.38 5.98
N MET A 214 26.11 16.73 4.92
CA MET A 214 25.65 15.40 4.52
C MET A 214 26.07 14.33 5.53
N ALA A 215 27.28 14.39 6.07
CA ALA A 215 27.74 13.49 7.12
C ALA A 215 26.92 13.66 8.41
N LEU A 216 26.67 14.91 8.81
CA LEU A 216 25.80 15.22 9.95
C LEU A 216 24.38 14.72 9.71
N THR A 217 23.85 14.88 8.50
CA THR A 217 22.53 14.38 8.11
C THR A 217 22.50 12.85 8.20
N PHE A 218 23.50 12.14 7.67
CA PHE A 218 23.59 10.68 7.78
C PHE A 218 23.57 10.22 9.25
N ILE A 219 24.38 10.83 10.11
CA ILE A 219 24.43 10.52 11.55
C ILE A 219 23.09 10.82 12.23
N ALA A 220 22.43 11.91 11.84
CA ALA A 220 21.15 12.33 12.41
C ALA A 220 20.03 11.28 12.19
N GLY A 221 20.15 10.42 11.16
CA GLY A 221 19.19 9.34 10.92
C GLY A 221 19.16 8.28 12.03
N PHE A 222 20.23 8.16 12.81
CA PHE A 222 20.30 7.24 13.95
C PHE A 222 19.64 7.82 15.22
N LEU A 223 19.18 9.07 15.19
CA LEU A 223 18.44 9.69 16.30
C LEU A 223 16.97 9.27 16.26
N ASN A 224 16.72 7.98 16.45
CA ASN A 224 15.41 7.36 16.56
C ASN A 224 15.47 6.20 17.57
N PRO A 225 14.33 5.70 18.11
CA PRO A 225 14.32 4.66 19.16
C PRO A 225 15.03 3.35 18.80
N ASN A 226 15.20 3.06 17.51
CA ASN A 226 15.85 1.85 17.03
C ASN A 226 17.34 2.05 16.70
N GLY A 227 17.83 3.29 16.60
CA GLY A 227 19.22 3.59 16.28
C GLY A 227 19.71 2.84 15.03
N TYR A 228 20.83 2.13 15.15
CA TYR A 228 21.39 1.33 14.07
C TYR A 228 20.56 0.08 13.73
N ASN A 229 19.73 -0.41 14.66
CA ASN A 229 18.89 -1.60 14.42
C ASN A 229 17.87 -1.35 13.31
N ALA A 230 17.42 -0.10 13.12
CA ALA A 230 16.54 0.27 12.01
C ALA A 230 17.15 -0.07 10.64
N VAL A 231 18.47 0.14 10.49
CA VAL A 231 19.20 -0.21 9.26
C VAL A 231 19.46 -1.72 9.23
N TYR A 232 19.92 -2.29 10.35
CA TYR A 232 20.24 -3.71 10.43
C TYR A 232 19.05 -4.62 10.07
N SER A 233 17.89 -4.42 10.70
CA SER A 233 16.72 -5.28 10.48
C SER A 233 16.21 -5.21 9.04
N MET A 234 16.38 -4.09 8.32
CA MET A 234 15.97 -3.97 6.92
C MET A 234 16.85 -4.80 5.97
N PHE A 235 18.17 -4.87 6.22
CA PHE A 235 19.11 -5.57 5.34
C PHE A 235 19.30 -7.05 5.70
N PHE A 236 19.13 -7.41 6.97
CA PHE A 236 19.57 -8.72 7.47
C PHE A 236 18.45 -9.59 8.05
N GLU A 237 17.28 -9.04 8.42
CA GLU A 237 16.26 -9.81 9.15
C GLU A 237 14.89 -9.87 8.47
N VAL A 238 14.65 -9.12 7.40
CA VAL A 238 13.44 -9.36 6.60
C VAL A 238 13.63 -10.70 5.89
N SER A 239 13.08 -11.76 6.48
CA SER A 239 13.08 -13.09 5.86
C SER A 239 12.52 -12.96 4.44
N LYS A 240 13.16 -13.60 3.46
CA LYS A 240 12.69 -13.61 2.06
C LYS A 240 11.24 -14.08 1.94
N LEU A 241 10.80 -14.96 2.85
CA LEU A 241 9.44 -15.46 2.95
C LEU A 241 8.42 -14.36 3.28
N HIS A 242 8.66 -13.57 4.33
CA HIS A 242 7.81 -12.41 4.66
C HIS A 242 7.81 -11.35 3.56
N ALA A 243 8.95 -11.10 2.90
CA ALA A 243 8.98 -10.15 1.79
C ALA A 243 8.17 -10.63 0.58
N ALA A 244 8.17 -11.94 0.29
CA ALA A 244 7.49 -12.52 -0.86
C ALA A 244 5.94 -12.48 -0.76
N SER A 245 5.39 -12.49 0.46
CA SER A 245 3.93 -12.45 0.68
C SER A 245 3.34 -11.04 0.59
N ILE A 246 4.15 -9.99 0.74
CA ILE A 246 3.69 -8.59 0.71
C ILE A 246 3.63 -8.07 -0.73
N GLY A 247 2.44 -7.70 -1.20
CA GLY A 247 2.22 -7.21 -2.57
C GLY A 247 3.11 -6.03 -2.99
N GLU A 248 3.44 -5.15 -2.06
CA GLU A 248 4.28 -3.96 -2.31
C GLU A 248 5.75 -4.28 -2.63
N HIS A 249 6.23 -5.48 -2.27
CA HIS A 249 7.58 -5.95 -2.59
C HIS A 249 7.66 -6.65 -3.95
N LYS A 250 6.51 -6.87 -4.61
CA LYS A 250 6.48 -7.49 -5.93
C LYS A 250 6.87 -6.49 -7.00
N THR A 251 7.38 -7.02 -8.12
CA THR A 251 7.75 -6.21 -9.29
C THR A 251 6.49 -5.68 -9.99
N ALA A 252 6.66 -4.63 -10.80
CA ALA A 252 5.57 -4.10 -11.62
C ALA A 252 5.00 -5.15 -12.61
N PHE A 253 5.83 -6.09 -13.05
CA PHE A 253 5.45 -7.16 -13.98
C PHE A 253 4.52 -8.20 -13.36
N TYR A 254 4.65 -8.47 -12.05
CA TYR A 254 3.75 -9.41 -11.37
C TYR A 254 2.26 -9.03 -11.54
N PHE A 255 1.98 -7.72 -11.49
CA PHE A 255 0.62 -7.20 -11.51
C PHE A 255 -0.05 -7.25 -12.89
N THR A 256 0.71 -7.44 -13.98
CA THR A 256 0.12 -7.59 -15.33
C THR A 256 -0.66 -8.90 -15.45
N HIS A 257 -0.23 -9.96 -14.75
CA HIS A 257 -0.92 -11.25 -14.72
C HIS A 257 -2.31 -11.18 -14.07
N VAL A 258 -2.53 -10.19 -13.20
CA VAL A 258 -3.83 -9.92 -12.56
C VAL A 258 -4.55 -8.71 -13.19
N GLY A 259 -4.15 -8.32 -14.41
CA GLY A 259 -4.81 -7.28 -15.19
C GLY A 259 -4.55 -5.84 -14.74
N THR A 260 -3.60 -5.64 -13.82
CA THR A 260 -3.24 -4.30 -13.31
C THR A 260 -1.98 -3.79 -14.01
N TYR A 261 -2.18 -2.92 -15.01
CA TYR A 261 -1.07 -2.38 -15.83
C TYR A 261 -0.51 -1.05 -15.34
N PHE A 262 -1.14 -0.42 -14.34
CA PHE A 262 -0.74 0.90 -13.83
C PHE A 262 0.74 0.96 -13.44
N TYR A 263 1.25 -0.04 -12.72
CA TYR A 263 2.63 -0.06 -12.25
C TYR A 263 3.64 -0.18 -13.39
N VAL A 264 3.38 -1.06 -14.38
CA VAL A 264 4.30 -1.26 -15.50
C VAL A 264 4.34 -0.03 -16.42
N TRP A 265 3.21 0.62 -16.66
CA TRP A 265 3.16 1.86 -17.44
C TRP A 265 3.89 3.01 -16.74
N THR A 266 3.65 3.18 -15.43
CA THR A 266 4.32 4.22 -14.65
C THR A 266 5.83 4.02 -14.60
N LEU A 267 6.28 2.78 -14.40
CA LEU A 267 7.69 2.42 -14.43
C LEU A 267 8.28 2.66 -15.82
N GLY A 268 7.63 2.16 -16.88
CA GLY A 268 8.09 2.31 -18.26
C GLY A 268 8.24 3.77 -18.69
N LEU A 269 7.26 4.63 -18.38
CA LEU A 269 7.33 6.06 -18.64
C LEU A 269 8.44 6.75 -17.85
N SER A 270 8.65 6.35 -16.59
CA SER A 270 9.73 6.88 -15.75
C SER A 270 11.11 6.48 -16.28
N LEU A 271 11.27 5.23 -16.72
CA LEU A 271 12.51 4.74 -17.33
C LEU A 271 12.76 5.43 -18.69
N LEU A 272 11.73 5.64 -19.51
CA LEU A 272 11.86 6.38 -20.76
C LEU A 272 12.33 7.81 -20.50
N LEU A 273 11.71 8.51 -19.55
CA LEU A 273 12.11 9.87 -19.16
C LEU A 273 13.54 9.90 -18.60
N LEU A 274 13.93 8.88 -17.82
CA LEU A 274 15.30 8.71 -17.36
C LEU A 274 16.27 8.54 -18.53
N ILE A 275 15.97 7.67 -19.50
CA ILE A 275 16.81 7.46 -20.69
C ILE A 275 16.94 8.74 -21.49
N MET A 276 15.84 9.48 -21.71
CA MET A 276 15.87 10.79 -22.36
C MET A 276 16.74 11.79 -21.58
N TYR A 277 16.64 11.80 -20.25
CA TYR A 277 17.49 12.60 -19.38
C TYR A 277 18.96 12.25 -19.58
N LEU A 278 19.33 10.98 -19.47
CA LEU A 278 20.71 10.52 -19.63
C LEU A 278 21.25 10.79 -21.03
N ALA A 279 20.46 10.51 -22.08
CA ALA A 279 20.84 10.78 -23.47
C ALA A 279 21.11 12.28 -23.71
N SER A 280 20.30 13.17 -23.13
CA SER A 280 20.54 14.62 -23.23
C SER A 280 21.86 15.08 -22.60
N ARG A 281 22.41 14.29 -21.67
CA ARG A 281 23.69 14.58 -20.99
C ARG A 281 24.88 13.98 -21.72
N ILE A 282 24.72 12.79 -22.31
CA ILE A 282 25.77 12.06 -23.02
C ILE A 282 25.99 12.60 -24.43
N PHE A 283 24.90 12.97 -25.12
CA PHE A 283 24.92 13.51 -26.48
C PHE A 283 24.48 14.98 -26.46
N PRO A 284 25.29 15.91 -25.90
CA PRO A 284 24.95 17.31 -25.90
C PRO A 284 25.04 17.84 -27.34
N GLY A 285 23.92 17.83 -28.07
CA GLY A 285 23.85 18.52 -29.35
C GLY A 285 24.15 20.01 -29.15
N TYR A 286 25.22 20.50 -29.80
CA TYR A 286 25.68 21.88 -30.08
C TYR A 286 25.47 23.05 -29.09
N SER A 287 24.85 22.88 -27.92
CA SER A 287 24.49 23.99 -27.01
C SER A 287 24.73 23.72 -25.52
N PHE A 288 25.18 22.52 -25.14
CA PHE A 288 25.53 22.23 -23.74
C PHE A 288 27.05 22.14 -23.56
N ARG A 289 27.62 23.07 -22.78
CA ARG A 289 29.05 23.09 -22.44
C ARG A 289 29.47 21.78 -21.76
N ARG A 290 30.57 21.21 -22.25
CA ARG A 290 31.20 19.95 -21.79
C ARG A 290 31.53 19.96 -20.29
N ASP A 291 31.70 21.15 -19.71
CA ASP A 291 32.07 21.41 -18.31
C ASP A 291 30.98 21.03 -17.27
N ARG A 292 29.78 20.59 -17.71
CA ARG A 292 28.65 20.26 -16.80
C ARG A 292 28.46 18.77 -16.49
N ILE A 293 29.23 17.87 -17.12
CA ILE A 293 29.09 16.42 -16.92
C ILE A 293 29.49 16.00 -15.49
N PRO A 294 30.59 16.50 -14.89
CA PRO A 294 30.93 16.20 -13.49
C PRO A 294 29.87 16.73 -12.52
N ALA A 295 29.22 17.86 -12.84
CA ALA A 295 28.32 18.60 -11.96
C ALA A 295 26.99 17.89 -11.62
N LEU A 296 26.65 16.80 -12.32
CA LEU A 296 25.39 16.06 -12.21
C LEU A 296 25.57 14.59 -11.79
N PHE A 297 26.78 14.20 -11.37
CA PHE A 297 27.10 12.82 -11.03
C PHE A 297 26.24 12.27 -9.87
N ASP A 298 25.84 13.12 -8.93
CA ASP A 298 24.92 12.76 -7.84
C ASP A 298 23.51 12.48 -8.35
N GLU A 299 22.97 13.33 -9.23
CA GLU A 299 21.65 13.10 -9.84
C GLU A 299 21.64 11.79 -10.64
N PHE A 300 22.72 11.49 -11.38
CA PHE A 300 22.88 10.22 -12.09
C PHE A 300 22.81 9.02 -11.14
N LEU A 301 23.65 9.00 -10.09
CA LEU A 301 23.69 7.90 -9.13
C LEU A 301 22.35 7.68 -8.42
N ILE A 302 21.70 8.76 -8.01
CA ILE A 302 20.40 8.70 -7.31
C ILE A 302 19.32 8.13 -8.22
N LEU A 303 19.21 8.62 -9.46
CA LEU A 303 18.17 8.16 -10.37
C LEU A 303 18.38 6.72 -10.82
N VAL A 304 19.63 6.31 -11.08
CA VAL A 304 19.95 4.91 -11.43
C VAL A 304 19.67 3.98 -10.26
N ALA A 305 20.06 4.35 -9.03
CA ALA A 305 19.77 3.56 -7.83
C ALA A 305 18.24 3.43 -7.60
N LEU A 306 17.49 4.53 -7.69
CA LEU A 306 16.03 4.50 -7.54
C LEU A 306 15.34 3.75 -8.68
N ALA A 307 15.86 3.81 -9.90
CA ALA A 307 15.36 3.02 -11.02
C ALA A 307 15.55 1.52 -10.77
N ALA A 308 16.74 1.11 -10.34
CA ALA A 308 17.01 -0.28 -9.98
C ALA A 308 16.08 -0.77 -8.86
N LEU A 309 15.89 0.03 -7.81
CA LEU A 309 14.94 -0.27 -6.74
C LEU A 309 13.49 -0.35 -7.24
N SER A 310 13.06 0.56 -8.13
CA SER A 310 11.71 0.58 -8.69
C SER A 310 11.41 -0.59 -9.62
N VAL A 311 12.42 -1.13 -10.30
CA VAL A 311 12.31 -2.39 -11.05
C VAL A 311 12.15 -3.57 -10.09
N SER A 312 12.85 -3.55 -8.95
CA SER A 312 12.78 -4.63 -7.95
C SER A 312 11.43 -4.70 -7.22
N ALA A 313 10.82 -3.55 -6.91
CA ALA A 313 9.55 -3.52 -6.17
C ALA A 313 8.74 -2.24 -6.44
N ILE A 314 7.41 -2.39 -6.54
CA ILE A 314 6.51 -1.27 -6.84
C ILE A 314 6.56 -0.15 -5.81
N ARG A 315 6.82 -0.45 -4.53
CA ARG A 315 6.92 0.55 -3.44
C ARG A 315 7.96 1.64 -3.67
N TYR A 316 8.94 1.43 -4.56
CA TYR A 316 9.97 2.41 -4.86
C TYR A 316 9.62 3.34 -6.04
N ILE A 317 8.61 2.99 -6.87
CA ILE A 317 8.18 3.79 -8.02
C ILE A 317 7.84 5.24 -7.63
N PRO A 318 7.09 5.52 -6.53
CA PRO A 318 6.81 6.89 -6.13
C PRO A 318 8.08 7.72 -5.86
N PHE A 319 9.09 7.13 -5.22
CA PHE A 319 10.35 7.80 -4.93
C PHE A 319 11.12 8.13 -6.23
N LEU A 320 11.14 7.21 -7.20
CA LEU A 320 11.70 7.48 -8.52
C LEU A 320 11.01 8.65 -9.21
N VAL A 321 9.67 8.68 -9.24
CA VAL A 321 8.92 9.77 -9.87
C VAL A 321 9.18 11.10 -9.17
N ILE A 322 9.18 11.14 -7.84
CA ILE A 322 9.45 12.36 -7.06
C ILE A 322 10.87 12.90 -7.33
N ALA A 323 11.87 12.03 -7.48
CA ALA A 323 13.24 12.44 -7.79
C ALA A 323 13.41 12.86 -9.25
N LEU A 324 12.84 12.08 -10.16
CA LEU A 324 13.03 12.24 -11.60
C LEU A 324 12.42 13.53 -12.13
N LEU A 325 11.22 13.91 -11.69
CA LEU A 325 10.53 15.10 -12.20
C LEU A 325 11.36 16.40 -12.08
N PRO A 326 11.87 16.81 -10.90
CA PRO A 326 12.67 18.02 -10.78
C PRO A 326 14.07 17.89 -11.41
N MET A 327 14.67 16.70 -11.43
CA MET A 327 16.00 16.49 -12.04
C MET A 327 15.93 16.54 -13.57
N ALA A 328 14.91 15.92 -14.16
CA ALA A 328 14.66 15.93 -15.61
C ALA A 328 13.93 17.18 -16.11
N ALA A 329 13.45 18.06 -15.21
CA ALA A 329 12.75 19.30 -15.54
C ALA A 329 13.44 20.14 -16.63
N PRO A 330 14.78 20.32 -16.64
CA PRO A 330 15.45 21.11 -17.68
C PRO A 330 15.26 20.61 -19.11
N LEU A 331 14.91 19.32 -19.32
CA LEU A 331 14.56 18.79 -20.65
C LEU A 331 13.37 19.51 -21.27
N PHE A 332 12.48 20.05 -20.43
CA PHE A 332 11.26 20.71 -20.84
C PHE A 332 11.40 22.24 -20.90
N SER A 333 12.65 22.74 -20.90
CA SER A 333 12.97 24.16 -21.12
C SER A 333 13.34 24.44 -22.59
N GLY A 334 13.63 25.69 -22.93
CA GLY A 334 14.06 26.09 -24.29
C GLY A 334 13.01 25.78 -25.36
N LYS A 335 13.39 25.08 -26.43
CA LYS A 335 12.50 24.74 -27.57
C LYS A 335 11.21 24.04 -27.17
N PHE A 336 11.25 23.17 -26.15
CA PHE A 336 10.04 22.52 -25.67
C PHE A 336 9.10 23.55 -25.05
N GLN A 337 9.65 24.48 -24.27
CA GLN A 337 8.88 25.57 -23.66
C GLN A 337 8.29 26.51 -24.73
N GLU A 338 9.05 26.84 -25.78
CA GLU A 338 8.54 27.59 -26.94
C GLU A 338 7.39 26.86 -27.63
N TYR A 339 7.48 25.53 -27.77
CA TYR A 339 6.41 24.71 -28.33
C TYR A 339 5.15 24.75 -27.45
N VAL A 340 5.30 24.58 -26.14
CA VAL A 340 4.18 24.69 -25.18
C VAL A 340 3.55 26.08 -25.23
N GLU A 341 4.35 27.14 -25.30
CA GLU A 341 3.86 28.52 -25.44
C GLU A 341 3.10 28.75 -26.74
N ARG A 342 3.60 28.21 -27.85
CA ARG A 342 2.90 28.25 -29.14
C ARG A 342 1.56 27.52 -29.07
N LEU A 343 1.52 26.34 -28.45
CA LEU A 343 0.29 25.57 -28.27
C LEU A 343 -0.68 26.24 -27.27
N SER A 344 -0.17 26.99 -26.29
CA SER A 344 -1.00 27.71 -25.33
C SER A 344 -1.86 28.80 -25.97
N LYS A 345 -1.47 29.31 -27.17
CA LYS A 345 -2.33 30.19 -27.99
C LYS A 345 -3.66 29.51 -28.37
N TYR A 346 -3.66 28.18 -28.47
CA TYR A 346 -4.82 27.35 -28.78
C TYR A 346 -5.37 26.61 -27.55
N PHE A 347 -4.93 26.96 -26.33
CA PHE A 347 -5.35 26.32 -25.08
C PHE A 347 -5.09 24.81 -24.99
N ILE A 348 -4.20 24.22 -25.81
CA ILE A 348 -3.99 22.77 -25.82
C ILE A 348 -3.43 22.24 -24.49
N PRO A 349 -2.37 22.82 -23.88
CA PRO A 349 -1.89 22.42 -22.56
C PRO A 349 -2.97 22.49 -21.48
N GLU A 350 -3.77 23.56 -21.52
CA GLU A 350 -4.91 23.79 -20.66
C GLU A 350 -6.01 22.71 -20.82
N ILE A 351 -6.34 22.35 -22.05
CA ILE A 351 -7.30 21.30 -22.39
C ILE A 351 -6.80 19.94 -21.91
N ILE A 352 -5.51 19.63 -22.10
CA ILE A 352 -4.90 18.38 -21.61
C ILE A 352 -5.02 18.30 -20.09
N LEU A 353 -4.68 19.38 -19.37
CA LEU A 353 -4.76 19.42 -17.92
C LEU A 353 -6.22 19.31 -17.43
N ALA A 354 -7.16 19.98 -18.11
CA ALA A 354 -8.58 19.89 -17.80
C ALA A 354 -9.13 18.48 -18.08
N ALA A 355 -8.81 17.88 -19.23
CA ALA A 355 -9.23 16.54 -19.59
C ALA A 355 -8.69 15.49 -18.62
N ALA A 356 -7.41 15.59 -18.24
CA ALA A 356 -6.81 14.72 -17.23
C ALA A 356 -7.50 14.90 -15.86
N SER A 357 -7.82 16.13 -15.47
CA SER A 357 -8.53 16.44 -14.22
C SER A 357 -9.96 15.86 -14.22
N VAL A 358 -10.69 16.00 -15.32
CA VAL A 358 -12.03 15.42 -15.49
C VAL A 358 -11.95 13.89 -15.47
N TRP A 359 -10.95 13.30 -16.13
CA TRP A 359 -10.74 11.86 -16.12
C TRP A 359 -10.44 11.34 -14.70
N MET A 360 -9.58 12.03 -13.94
CA MET A 360 -9.31 11.71 -12.53
C MET A 360 -10.57 11.70 -11.68
N ILE A 361 -11.42 12.73 -11.85
CA ILE A 361 -12.71 12.82 -11.16
C ILE A 361 -13.62 11.67 -11.58
N ALA A 362 -13.77 11.42 -12.89
CA ALA A 362 -14.64 10.36 -13.42
C ALA A 362 -14.25 8.96 -12.90
N VAL A 363 -12.96 8.62 -12.94
CA VAL A 363 -12.45 7.33 -12.44
C VAL A 363 -12.59 7.22 -10.91
N SER A 364 -12.50 8.33 -10.19
CA SER A 364 -12.62 8.35 -8.73
C SER A 364 -14.06 8.49 -8.22
N TYR A 365 -15.02 8.81 -9.10
CA TYR A 365 -16.39 9.19 -8.75
C TYR A 365 -17.09 8.11 -7.93
N ASN A 366 -17.09 6.88 -8.43
CA ASN A 366 -17.76 5.74 -7.80
C ASN A 366 -17.14 5.37 -6.44
N VAL A 367 -15.87 5.67 -6.23
CA VAL A 367 -15.16 5.37 -4.97
C VAL A 367 -15.42 6.48 -3.94
N THR A 368 -15.51 7.74 -4.39
CA THR A 368 -15.49 8.93 -3.51
C THR A 368 -16.89 9.36 -3.08
N ILE A 369 -17.89 9.31 -3.97
CA ILE A 369 -19.24 9.85 -3.69
C ILE A 369 -20.19 8.82 -3.08
N PHE A 370 -20.01 7.52 -3.35
CA PHE A 370 -20.96 6.48 -2.91
C PHE A 370 -20.81 6.03 -1.46
N LYS A 371 -19.98 6.67 -0.63
CA LYS A 371 -19.88 6.34 0.80
C LYS A 371 -19.94 7.61 1.64
N ASN A 372 -21.08 7.84 2.30
CA ASN A 372 -21.28 8.91 3.30
C ASN A 372 -20.43 8.73 4.58
N LYS A 373 -19.50 7.78 4.61
CA LYS A 373 -18.65 7.46 5.76
C LYS A 373 -17.18 7.53 5.38
N PRO A 374 -16.31 8.06 6.26
CA PRO A 374 -14.87 8.17 6.01
C PRO A 374 -14.16 6.81 6.03
N VAL A 375 -14.80 5.77 6.59
CA VAL A 375 -14.30 4.39 6.62
C VAL A 375 -15.11 3.53 5.66
N SER A 376 -14.42 2.72 4.85
CA SER A 376 -15.04 1.83 3.88
C SER A 376 -15.88 0.75 4.56
N SER A 377 -17.02 0.42 3.94
CA SER A 377 -17.85 -0.77 4.26
C SER A 377 -17.17 -2.13 4.05
N TYR A 378 -15.87 -2.13 3.78
CA TYR A 378 -15.04 -3.33 3.70
C TYR A 378 -14.80 -3.96 5.08
N TYR A 379 -14.74 -3.13 6.13
CA TYR A 379 -14.55 -3.58 7.50
C TYR A 379 -15.86 -4.05 8.13
N PRO A 380 -15.78 -5.04 9.04
CA PRO A 380 -16.96 -5.71 9.61
C PRO A 380 -17.53 -4.91 10.80
N ASP A 381 -17.91 -3.64 10.59
CA ASP A 381 -18.51 -2.79 11.63
C ASP A 381 -19.76 -3.42 12.24
N ASP A 382 -20.58 -4.08 11.43
CA ASP A 382 -21.78 -4.81 11.83
C ASP A 382 -21.47 -5.99 12.77
N ALA A 383 -20.46 -6.80 12.44
CA ALA A 383 -20.01 -7.91 13.29
C ALA A 383 -19.41 -7.41 14.60
N VAL A 384 -18.65 -6.30 14.57
CA VAL A 384 -18.09 -5.68 15.77
C VAL A 384 -19.21 -5.21 16.71
N GLN A 385 -20.25 -4.55 16.18
CA GLN A 385 -21.39 -4.13 16.99
C GLN A 385 -22.11 -5.34 17.60
N PHE A 386 -22.31 -6.42 16.82
CA PHE A 386 -22.92 -7.64 17.33
C PHE A 386 -22.11 -8.26 18.49
N ILE A 387 -20.79 -8.39 18.33
CA ILE A 387 -19.90 -8.94 19.37
C ILE A 387 -19.98 -8.09 20.65
N LYS A 388 -19.92 -6.75 20.53
CA LYS A 388 -20.01 -5.83 21.66
C LYS A 388 -21.37 -5.88 22.36
N GLN A 389 -22.47 -5.91 21.60
CA GLN A 389 -23.83 -5.95 22.15
C GLN A 389 -24.14 -7.25 22.89
N ARG A 390 -23.54 -8.36 22.44
CA ARG A 390 -23.73 -9.69 23.03
C ARG A 390 -22.67 -10.07 24.06
N ASP A 391 -21.71 -9.18 24.30
CA ASP A 391 -20.54 -9.41 25.16
C ASP A 391 -19.85 -10.76 24.91
N ILE A 392 -19.63 -11.09 23.63
CA ILE A 392 -19.02 -12.38 23.26
C ILE A 392 -17.54 -12.34 23.63
N LYS A 393 -17.13 -13.21 24.55
CA LYS A 393 -15.76 -13.35 25.04
C LYS A 393 -15.07 -14.61 24.51
N GLY A 394 -13.74 -14.64 24.59
CA GLY A 394 -12.91 -15.76 24.18
C GLY A 394 -12.00 -15.43 23.00
N HIS A 395 -11.18 -16.39 22.59
CA HIS A 395 -10.20 -16.17 21.52
C HIS A 395 -10.86 -16.22 20.14
N PHE A 396 -10.69 -15.15 19.38
CA PHE A 396 -11.13 -15.02 18.00
C PHE A 396 -10.01 -15.32 17.03
N PHE A 397 -10.26 -16.15 16.01
CA PHE A 397 -9.49 -16.16 14.78
C PHE A 397 -10.13 -15.17 13.81
N ASN A 398 -9.38 -14.14 13.41
CA ASN A 398 -9.86 -13.09 12.54
C ASN A 398 -9.22 -13.15 11.14
N TYR A 399 -9.94 -12.62 10.16
CA TYR A 399 -9.38 -12.34 8.84
C TYR A 399 -8.22 -11.34 8.93
N TYR A 400 -7.11 -11.63 8.24
CA TYR A 400 -5.84 -10.88 8.32
C TYR A 400 -6.01 -9.38 8.08
N ASP A 401 -6.69 -9.02 6.98
CA ASP A 401 -6.87 -7.63 6.57
C ASP A 401 -7.77 -6.81 7.53
N TRP A 402 -8.53 -7.49 8.39
CA TRP A 402 -9.35 -6.83 9.41
C TRP A 402 -8.63 -6.69 10.75
N GLY A 403 -7.46 -7.31 10.93
CA GLY A 403 -6.76 -7.34 12.21
C GLY A 403 -6.51 -5.96 12.79
N GLY A 404 -5.99 -5.01 11.99
CA GLY A 404 -5.80 -3.63 12.43
C GLY A 404 -7.10 -2.98 12.91
N TYR A 405 -8.18 -3.12 12.13
CA TYR A 405 -9.50 -2.56 12.46
C TYR A 405 -10.04 -3.12 13.78
N LEU A 406 -9.93 -4.45 13.97
CA LEU A 406 -10.36 -5.12 15.18
C LEU A 406 -9.53 -4.72 16.40
N ILE A 407 -8.22 -4.49 16.25
CA ILE A 407 -7.39 -3.91 17.30
C ILE A 407 -7.97 -2.56 17.75
N TRP A 408 -8.26 -1.67 16.81
CA TRP A 408 -8.79 -0.34 17.13
C TRP A 408 -10.15 -0.41 17.83
N GLU A 409 -11.02 -1.32 17.40
CA GLU A 409 -12.37 -1.46 17.93
C GLU A 409 -12.43 -2.11 19.32
N PHE A 410 -11.54 -3.06 19.62
CA PHE A 410 -11.58 -3.84 20.86
C PHE A 410 -10.51 -3.43 21.89
N TYR A 411 -9.54 -2.59 21.54
CA TYR A 411 -8.56 -2.07 22.50
C TYR A 411 -9.27 -1.44 23.72
N PRO A 412 -8.91 -1.83 24.97
CA PRO A 412 -7.68 -2.52 25.39
C PRO A 412 -7.71 -4.05 25.44
N GLU A 413 -8.80 -4.72 25.03
CA GLU A 413 -8.86 -6.18 25.03
C GLU A 413 -7.91 -6.78 23.96
N LYS A 414 -7.18 -7.84 24.33
CA LYS A 414 -6.33 -8.58 23.40
C LYS A 414 -7.16 -9.51 22.52
N PHE A 415 -7.74 -8.94 21.46
CA PHE A 415 -8.78 -9.60 20.67
C PHE A 415 -8.25 -10.42 19.47
N VAL A 416 -7.14 -10.01 18.85
CA VAL A 416 -6.77 -10.48 17.50
C VAL A 416 -5.78 -11.64 17.49
N PHE A 417 -6.00 -12.61 16.58
CA PHE A 417 -5.10 -13.72 16.29
C PHE A 417 -3.93 -13.28 15.40
N ILE A 418 -4.22 -12.46 14.38
CA ILE A 418 -3.23 -11.95 13.42
C ILE A 418 -3.65 -10.57 12.92
N ASP A 419 -2.67 -9.73 12.60
CA ASP A 419 -2.89 -8.42 11.99
C ASP A 419 -1.75 -8.06 11.02
N GLY A 420 -1.89 -6.92 10.34
CA GLY A 420 -0.99 -6.45 9.28
C GLY A 420 0.47 -6.26 9.68
N ARG A 421 0.78 -6.15 10.99
CA ARG A 421 2.15 -6.10 11.50
C ARG A 421 2.86 -7.46 11.37
N ALA A 422 2.10 -8.56 11.42
CA ALA A 422 2.61 -9.93 11.40
C ALA A 422 3.86 -10.09 12.29
N LEU A 423 3.77 -9.68 13.56
CA LEU A 423 4.95 -9.55 14.44
C LEU A 423 5.72 -10.87 14.66
N SER A 424 5.05 -12.02 14.49
CA SER A 424 5.62 -13.35 14.63
C SER A 424 5.43 -14.16 13.34
N LEU A 425 6.52 -14.64 12.71
CA LEU A 425 6.44 -15.54 11.56
C LEU A 425 5.59 -16.78 11.86
N LYS A 426 5.80 -17.39 13.03
CA LYS A 426 5.05 -18.58 13.47
C LYS A 426 3.55 -18.32 13.47
N THR A 427 3.12 -17.18 13.98
CA THR A 427 1.70 -16.79 14.02
C THR A 427 1.18 -16.48 12.62
N ALA A 428 1.98 -15.82 11.78
CA ALA A 428 1.62 -15.53 10.39
C ALA A 428 1.43 -16.81 9.57
N LEU A 429 2.35 -17.78 9.68
CA LEU A 429 2.24 -19.09 9.03
C LEU A 429 1.07 -19.90 9.58
N ALA A 430 0.81 -19.84 10.89
CA ALA A 430 -0.35 -20.48 11.48
C ALA A 430 -1.67 -19.89 10.92
N ALA A 431 -1.74 -18.56 10.78
CA ALA A 431 -2.89 -17.88 10.18
C ALA A 431 -3.09 -18.24 8.70
N GLU A 432 -2.00 -18.31 7.95
CA GLU A 432 -2.01 -18.73 6.55
C GLU A 432 -2.50 -20.19 6.41
N ALA A 433 -1.96 -21.12 7.20
CA ALA A 433 -2.37 -22.52 7.21
C ALA A 433 -3.85 -22.69 7.54
N VAL A 434 -4.39 -21.91 8.48
CA VAL A 434 -5.84 -21.91 8.76
C VAL A 434 -6.63 -21.33 7.59
N THR A 435 -6.20 -20.19 7.05
CA THR A 435 -6.92 -19.50 5.96
C THR A 435 -6.96 -20.34 4.67
N LEU A 436 -5.90 -21.08 4.39
CA LEU A 436 -5.78 -21.96 3.22
C LEU A 436 -6.36 -23.36 3.43
N ASN A 437 -6.97 -23.64 4.59
CA ASN A 437 -7.48 -24.96 4.94
C ASN A 437 -6.41 -26.05 4.77
N ALA A 438 -5.24 -25.87 5.39
CA ALA A 438 -4.15 -26.84 5.31
C ALA A 438 -4.58 -28.20 5.88
N VAL A 439 -4.68 -29.20 4.99
CA VAL A 439 -5.22 -30.54 5.30
C VAL A 439 -4.15 -31.57 5.67
N GLU A 440 -2.87 -31.16 5.70
CA GLU A 440 -1.76 -31.98 6.18
C GLU A 440 -2.06 -32.49 7.59
N LYS A 441 -1.84 -33.78 7.84
CA LYS A 441 -2.18 -34.40 9.13
C LYS A 441 -1.09 -34.13 10.17
N VAL A 442 -1.50 -33.59 11.31
CA VAL A 442 -0.67 -33.44 12.51
C VAL A 442 -1.47 -33.97 13.69
N MET A 443 -0.92 -34.95 14.43
CA MET A 443 -1.60 -35.59 15.57
C MET A 443 -3.03 -36.07 15.19
N ASP A 444 -3.12 -36.80 14.08
CA ASP A 444 -4.35 -37.40 13.52
C ASP A 444 -5.48 -36.44 13.11
N LYS A 445 -5.22 -35.13 13.07
CA LYS A 445 -6.17 -34.12 12.56
C LYS A 445 -5.54 -33.19 11.52
N PRO A 446 -6.36 -32.53 10.68
CA PRO A 446 -5.87 -31.51 9.76
C PRO A 446 -5.13 -30.39 10.50
N LEU A 447 -4.06 -29.88 9.91
CA LEU A 447 -3.21 -28.84 10.48
C LEU A 447 -4.00 -27.60 10.90
N TYR A 448 -4.96 -27.14 10.09
CA TYR A 448 -5.78 -25.98 10.47
C TYR A 448 -6.52 -26.21 11.80
N LYS A 449 -7.05 -27.43 12.03
CA LYS A 449 -7.81 -27.77 13.25
C LYS A 449 -6.86 -27.88 14.44
N ALA A 450 -5.69 -28.48 14.27
CA ALA A 450 -4.66 -28.52 15.29
C ALA A 450 -4.22 -27.10 15.72
N ILE A 451 -4.09 -26.17 14.77
CA ILE A 451 -3.76 -24.76 15.06
C ILE A 451 -4.87 -24.10 15.87
N LEU A 452 -6.12 -24.16 15.41
CA LEU A 452 -7.27 -23.58 16.11
C LEU A 452 -7.37 -24.08 17.55
N ASP A 453 -7.15 -25.39 17.76
CA ASP A 453 -7.14 -25.99 19.09
C ASP A 453 -5.96 -25.50 19.95
N SER A 454 -4.75 -25.43 19.37
CA SER A 454 -3.54 -25.03 20.10
C SER A 454 -3.59 -23.60 20.65
N TYR A 455 -4.28 -22.70 19.95
CA TYR A 455 -4.52 -21.32 20.39
C TYR A 455 -5.86 -21.16 21.15
N SER A 456 -6.57 -22.25 21.41
CA SER A 456 -7.86 -22.26 22.10
C SER A 456 -8.90 -21.34 21.42
N VAL A 457 -8.93 -21.30 20.09
CA VAL A 457 -9.87 -20.47 19.34
C VAL A 457 -11.29 -20.96 19.58
N ARG A 458 -12.16 -20.03 20.03
CA ARG A 458 -13.60 -20.27 20.25
C ARG A 458 -14.45 -19.70 19.14
N HIS A 459 -14.00 -18.60 18.52
CA HIS A 459 -14.77 -17.83 17.54
C HIS A 459 -13.95 -17.59 16.27
N ILE A 460 -14.61 -17.54 15.12
CA ILE A 460 -14.00 -17.22 13.82
C ILE A 460 -14.78 -16.05 13.21
N LEU A 461 -14.08 -14.95 12.91
CA LEU A 461 -14.62 -13.79 12.22
C LEU A 461 -13.93 -13.61 10.87
N ILE A 462 -14.62 -13.95 9.78
CA ILE A 462 -14.08 -13.94 8.43
C ILE A 462 -15.11 -13.47 7.39
N PRO A 463 -14.67 -12.99 6.21
CA PRO A 463 -15.56 -12.79 5.09
C PRO A 463 -15.93 -14.11 4.41
N ALA A 464 -17.09 -14.13 3.74
CA ALA A 464 -17.51 -15.26 2.92
C ALA A 464 -16.58 -15.49 1.71
N VAL A 465 -16.04 -14.40 1.16
CA VAL A 465 -15.17 -14.36 -0.02
C VAL A 465 -13.85 -13.72 0.38
N ASN A 466 -12.73 -14.34 0.01
CA ASN A 466 -11.38 -13.87 0.30
C ASN A 466 -10.95 -12.71 -0.63
N TYR A 467 -9.77 -12.13 -0.41
CA TYR A 467 -9.24 -11.05 -1.25
C TYR A 467 -9.00 -11.45 -2.72
N LEU A 468 -8.88 -12.75 -3.01
CA LEU A 468 -8.79 -13.27 -4.38
C LEU A 468 -10.16 -13.36 -5.04
N GLY A 469 -11.26 -13.06 -4.36
CA GLY A 469 -12.60 -13.16 -4.92
C GLY A 469 -13.15 -14.59 -4.94
N ASP A 470 -12.47 -15.57 -4.33
CA ASP A 470 -12.95 -16.95 -4.15
C ASP A 470 -13.57 -17.13 -2.76
N ILE A 471 -14.37 -18.18 -2.57
CA ILE A 471 -14.90 -18.56 -1.26
C ILE A 471 -13.72 -18.77 -0.30
N ASN A 472 -13.82 -18.23 0.91
CA ASN A 472 -12.77 -18.42 1.91
C ASN A 472 -12.59 -19.92 2.21
N TYR A 473 -11.37 -20.44 2.02
CA TYR A 473 -11.12 -21.88 1.92
C TYR A 473 -11.48 -22.65 3.20
N ILE A 474 -11.37 -21.99 4.36
CA ILE A 474 -11.75 -22.56 5.65
C ILE A 474 -13.26 -22.69 5.84
N LEU A 475 -14.11 -22.08 5.00
CA LEU A 475 -15.56 -22.12 5.20
C LEU A 475 -16.16 -23.52 5.02
N LYS A 476 -15.74 -24.28 4.00
CA LYS A 476 -16.27 -25.63 3.77
C LYS A 476 -16.08 -26.55 4.97
N PRO A 477 -14.86 -26.74 5.52
CA PRO A 477 -14.69 -27.58 6.69
C PRO A 477 -15.45 -27.07 7.92
N LEU A 478 -15.55 -25.75 8.14
CA LEU A 478 -16.32 -25.21 9.27
C LEU A 478 -17.84 -25.42 9.12
N VAL A 479 -18.35 -25.37 7.89
CA VAL A 479 -19.75 -25.65 7.60
C VAL A 479 -20.05 -27.13 7.86
N ASP A 480 -19.16 -28.03 7.42
CA ASP A 480 -19.33 -29.47 7.61
C ASP A 480 -19.10 -29.93 9.05
N ASP A 481 -18.30 -29.21 9.84
CA ASP A 481 -17.93 -29.59 11.19
C ASP A 481 -19.05 -29.23 12.20
N PRO A 482 -19.70 -30.22 12.85
CA PRO A 482 -20.82 -29.97 13.77
C PRO A 482 -20.42 -29.16 15.02
N GLU A 483 -19.13 -29.04 15.35
CA GLU A 483 -18.66 -28.25 16.50
C GLU A 483 -18.84 -26.74 16.29
N TRP A 484 -18.92 -26.28 15.04
CA TRP A 484 -19.07 -24.86 14.74
C TRP A 484 -20.54 -24.49 14.55
N HIS A 485 -20.95 -23.34 15.07
CA HIS A 485 -22.29 -22.78 14.94
C HIS A 485 -22.21 -21.39 14.32
N LEU A 486 -23.04 -21.11 13.31
CA LEU A 486 -23.10 -19.79 12.68
C LEU A 486 -24.02 -18.89 13.51
N ILE A 487 -23.48 -17.82 14.09
CA ILE A 487 -24.24 -16.94 14.99
C ILE A 487 -24.45 -15.53 14.44
N PHE A 488 -23.80 -15.21 13.32
CA PHE A 488 -23.92 -13.91 12.67
C PHE A 488 -23.66 -13.99 11.18
N VAL A 489 -24.51 -13.32 10.40
CA VAL A 489 -24.34 -13.09 8.96
C VAL A 489 -24.52 -11.59 8.71
N GLY A 490 -23.41 -10.90 8.48
CA GLY A 490 -23.38 -9.48 8.17
C GLY A 490 -23.35 -9.21 6.67
N ARG A 491 -22.97 -7.99 6.30
CA ARG A 491 -22.86 -7.54 4.91
C ARG A 491 -21.73 -8.20 4.15
N ASN A 492 -20.62 -8.46 4.83
CA ASN A 492 -19.44 -9.14 4.26
C ASN A 492 -18.71 -9.97 5.32
N SER A 493 -19.38 -10.33 6.41
CA SER A 493 -18.78 -10.88 7.62
C SER A 493 -19.61 -12.04 8.15
N LEU A 494 -18.94 -13.08 8.63
CA LEU A 494 -19.52 -14.27 9.24
C LEU A 494 -18.88 -14.46 10.61
N ILE A 495 -19.68 -14.81 11.62
CA ILE A 495 -19.16 -15.27 12.91
C ILE A 495 -19.59 -16.72 13.11
N LEU A 496 -18.61 -17.61 13.20
CA LEU A 496 -18.80 -18.99 13.62
C LEU A 496 -18.19 -19.20 15.00
N THR A 497 -18.85 -19.97 15.86
CA THR A 497 -18.39 -20.22 17.23
C THR A 497 -18.47 -21.70 17.60
N ARG A 498 -17.60 -22.15 18.50
CA ARG A 498 -17.71 -23.44 19.20
C ARG A 498 -18.63 -23.39 20.41
N ASP A 499 -19.04 -22.19 20.81
CA ASP A 499 -19.91 -21.97 21.95
C ASP A 499 -21.37 -22.06 21.52
N ARG A 500 -22.24 -22.50 22.44
CA ARG A 500 -23.69 -22.48 22.21
C ARG A 500 -24.23 -21.08 22.49
N ILE A 501 -24.12 -20.20 21.50
CA ILE A 501 -24.59 -18.81 21.55
C ILE A 501 -25.81 -18.68 20.63
N GLU A 502 -26.91 -18.13 21.15
CA GLU A 502 -28.10 -17.81 20.34
C GLU A 502 -28.02 -16.37 19.78
N PRO A 503 -28.50 -16.12 18.54
CA PRO A 503 -29.17 -17.06 17.65
C PRO A 503 -28.20 -17.99 16.92
N SER A 504 -28.59 -19.25 16.69
CA SER A 504 -27.91 -20.15 15.74
C SER A 504 -28.62 -20.17 14.38
N TYR A 505 -27.91 -19.81 13.32
CA TYR A 505 -28.42 -19.76 11.95
C TYR A 505 -28.05 -21.01 11.13
N PRO A 506 -28.83 -21.33 10.07
CA PRO A 506 -28.44 -22.35 9.10
C PRO A 506 -27.11 -22.01 8.43
N LYS A 507 -26.14 -22.92 8.49
CA LYS A 507 -24.80 -22.71 7.93
C LYS A 507 -24.76 -22.52 6.41
N SER A 508 -25.82 -22.93 5.70
CA SER A 508 -26.01 -22.66 4.28
C SER A 508 -25.99 -21.16 3.96
N LEU A 509 -26.29 -20.29 4.93
CA LEU A 509 -26.18 -18.84 4.76
C LEU A 509 -24.75 -18.35 4.49
N CYS A 510 -23.71 -19.10 4.89
CA CYS A 510 -22.33 -18.77 4.52
C CYS A 510 -22.16 -18.73 2.99
N TYR A 511 -22.73 -19.70 2.29
CA TYR A 511 -22.68 -19.77 0.82
C TYR A 511 -23.67 -18.82 0.16
N ALA A 512 -24.82 -18.56 0.79
CA ALA A 512 -25.75 -17.53 0.31
C ALA A 512 -25.09 -16.14 0.30
N LEU A 513 -24.31 -15.81 1.34
CA LEU A 513 -23.53 -14.58 1.39
C LEU A 513 -22.44 -14.55 0.30
N ALA A 514 -21.73 -15.67 0.09
CA ALA A 514 -20.75 -15.77 -0.99
C ALA A 514 -21.38 -15.55 -2.38
N ILE A 515 -22.59 -16.07 -2.62
CA ILE A 515 -23.37 -15.84 -3.85
C ILE A 515 -23.73 -14.36 -4.01
N ALA A 516 -24.20 -13.71 -2.94
CA ALA A 516 -24.55 -12.29 -2.97
C ALA A 516 -23.33 -11.43 -3.32
N ASN A 517 -22.18 -11.69 -2.67
CA ASN A 517 -20.92 -11.01 -2.94
C ASN A 517 -20.45 -11.23 -4.39
N ALA A 518 -20.48 -12.48 -4.86
CA ALA A 518 -20.10 -12.82 -6.23
C ALA A 518 -20.96 -12.09 -7.27
N ARG A 519 -22.28 -12.03 -7.08
CA ARG A 519 -23.20 -11.28 -7.96
C ARG A 519 -22.91 -9.78 -7.94
N GLN A 520 -22.63 -9.21 -6.77
CA GLN A 520 -22.28 -7.80 -6.64
C GLN A 520 -20.99 -7.50 -7.44
N VAL A 521 -19.95 -8.32 -7.29
CA VAL A 521 -18.70 -8.16 -8.03
C VAL A 521 -18.92 -8.33 -9.53
N ALA A 522 -19.73 -9.30 -9.96
CA ALA A 522 -20.07 -9.48 -11.38
C ALA A 522 -20.78 -8.25 -11.97
N ALA A 523 -21.66 -7.60 -11.20
CA ALA A 523 -22.33 -6.37 -11.65
C ALA A 523 -21.35 -5.20 -11.84
N PHE A 524 -20.32 -5.10 -11.00
CA PHE A 524 -19.27 -4.08 -11.14
C PHE A 524 -18.18 -4.44 -12.16
N SER A 525 -18.00 -5.71 -12.47
CA SER A 525 -16.94 -6.22 -13.34
C SER A 525 -17.45 -7.41 -14.17
N PRO A 526 -18.37 -7.17 -15.13
CA PRO A 526 -19.04 -8.24 -15.86
C PRO A 526 -18.09 -9.05 -16.74
N ASN A 527 -16.96 -8.47 -17.14
CA ASN A 527 -15.95 -9.15 -17.95
C ASN A 527 -14.96 -9.98 -17.12
N ASN A 528 -15.12 -10.03 -15.79
CA ASN A 528 -14.26 -10.83 -14.92
C ASN A 528 -14.88 -12.23 -14.73
N PRO A 529 -14.22 -13.33 -15.14
CA PRO A 529 -14.77 -14.68 -14.98
C PRO A 529 -14.83 -15.15 -13.52
N LEU A 530 -14.03 -14.57 -12.63
CA LEU A 530 -13.86 -15.01 -11.25
C LEU A 530 -15.13 -14.97 -10.39
N PRO A 531 -15.91 -13.87 -10.34
CA PRO A 531 -17.19 -13.87 -9.63
C PRO A 531 -18.14 -14.98 -10.09
N TYR A 532 -18.13 -15.36 -11.38
CA TYR A 532 -18.97 -16.44 -11.88
C TYR A 532 -18.50 -17.82 -11.42
N LEU A 533 -17.18 -18.03 -11.31
CA LEU A 533 -16.61 -19.23 -10.70
C LEU A 533 -16.98 -19.35 -9.22
N THR A 534 -16.85 -18.25 -8.47
CA THR A 534 -17.22 -18.19 -7.04
C THR A 534 -18.71 -18.42 -6.85
N PHE A 535 -19.55 -17.83 -7.71
CA PHE A 535 -20.98 -18.08 -7.75
C PHE A 535 -21.27 -19.57 -8.00
N ALA A 536 -20.59 -20.19 -8.96
CA ALA A 536 -20.78 -21.60 -9.26
C ALA A 536 -20.38 -22.48 -8.08
N LYS A 537 -19.18 -22.29 -7.53
CA LYS A 537 -18.63 -23.04 -6.38
C LYS A 537 -19.55 -22.96 -5.16
N ALA A 538 -20.11 -21.79 -4.86
CA ALA A 538 -21.03 -21.61 -3.76
C ALA A 538 -22.36 -22.36 -3.97
N ASN A 539 -22.88 -22.37 -5.20
CA ASN A 539 -24.07 -23.14 -5.54
C ASN A 539 -23.81 -24.66 -5.48
N VAL A 540 -22.62 -25.13 -5.87
CA VAL A 540 -22.22 -26.53 -5.69
C VAL A 540 -22.25 -26.92 -4.21
N TYR A 541 -21.69 -26.09 -3.32
CA TYR A 541 -21.73 -26.35 -1.88
C TYR A 541 -23.13 -26.31 -1.27
N LEU A 542 -24.07 -25.61 -1.90
CA LEU A 542 -25.49 -25.65 -1.53
C LEU A 542 -26.26 -26.84 -2.14
N GLY A 543 -25.63 -27.66 -2.98
CA GLY A 543 -26.28 -28.74 -3.72
C GLY A 543 -27.05 -28.31 -4.98
N GLY A 544 -26.89 -27.06 -5.42
CA GLY A 544 -27.59 -26.48 -6.58
C GLY A 544 -26.82 -26.63 -7.90
N SER A 545 -27.05 -27.71 -8.65
CA SER A 545 -26.35 -27.99 -9.92
C SER A 545 -26.71 -27.02 -11.06
N ALA A 546 -27.97 -26.59 -11.19
CA ALA A 546 -28.41 -25.73 -12.29
C ALA A 546 -27.75 -24.34 -12.30
N ASN A 547 -27.71 -23.67 -11.13
CA ASN A 547 -27.04 -22.37 -11.00
C ASN A 547 -25.52 -22.50 -11.14
N ALA A 548 -24.94 -23.61 -10.65
CA ALA A 548 -23.52 -23.88 -10.81
C ALA A 548 -23.12 -24.02 -12.27
N ILE A 549 -23.90 -24.77 -13.07
CA ILE A 549 -23.71 -24.89 -14.52
C ILE A 549 -23.70 -23.51 -15.19
N LYS A 550 -24.69 -22.67 -14.89
CA LYS A 550 -24.78 -21.32 -15.47
C LYS A 550 -23.55 -20.45 -15.17
N GLY A 551 -23.04 -20.51 -13.93
CA GLY A 551 -21.83 -19.77 -13.55
C GLY A 551 -20.57 -20.27 -14.26
N LEU A 552 -20.42 -21.59 -14.41
CA LEU A 552 -19.27 -22.18 -15.12
C LEU A 552 -19.30 -21.88 -16.62
N GLU A 553 -20.48 -21.90 -17.25
CA GLU A 553 -20.67 -21.55 -18.67
C GLU A 553 -20.26 -20.10 -18.94
N GLU A 554 -20.74 -19.17 -18.13
CA GLU A 554 -20.39 -17.75 -18.24
C GLU A 554 -18.88 -17.53 -18.04
N ALA A 555 -18.28 -18.19 -17.05
CA ALA A 555 -16.83 -18.09 -16.81
C ALA A 555 -16.01 -18.62 -18.01
N LEU A 556 -16.44 -19.73 -18.64
CA LEU A 556 -15.79 -20.29 -19.83
C LEU A 556 -16.00 -19.42 -21.07
N GLN A 557 -17.13 -18.73 -21.18
CA GLN A 557 -17.38 -17.77 -22.25
C GLN A 557 -16.46 -16.55 -22.13
N LEU A 558 -16.33 -15.99 -20.92
CA LEU A 558 -15.48 -14.83 -20.65
C LEU A 558 -13.99 -15.17 -20.73
N ARG A 559 -13.60 -16.41 -20.40
CA ARG A 559 -12.21 -16.88 -20.48
C ARG A 559 -12.11 -18.25 -21.14
N PRO A 560 -12.07 -18.31 -22.49
CA PRO A 560 -11.96 -19.57 -23.23
C PRO A 560 -10.73 -20.40 -22.87
N GLY A 561 -9.66 -19.77 -22.37
CA GLY A 561 -8.47 -20.47 -21.88
C GLY A 561 -8.67 -21.35 -20.64
N LEU A 562 -9.87 -21.33 -20.02
CA LEU A 562 -10.25 -22.28 -18.98
C LEU A 562 -10.73 -23.64 -19.54
N ARG A 563 -10.95 -23.74 -20.85
CA ARG A 563 -11.27 -24.99 -21.54
C ARG A 563 -10.11 -25.99 -21.45
N GLY A 564 -10.43 -27.27 -21.33
CA GLY A 564 -9.50 -28.38 -21.07
C GLY A 564 -9.09 -28.53 -19.60
N GLY A 565 -9.42 -27.55 -18.74
CA GLY A 565 -9.06 -27.52 -17.33
C GLY A 565 -10.09 -28.13 -16.37
N SER A 566 -9.91 -27.85 -15.07
CA SER A 566 -10.82 -28.30 -14.01
C SER A 566 -12.23 -27.70 -14.13
N VAL A 567 -12.34 -26.46 -14.63
CA VAL A 567 -13.62 -25.75 -14.82
C VAL A 567 -14.53 -26.47 -15.81
N GLU A 568 -14.00 -26.87 -16.97
CA GLU A 568 -14.79 -27.60 -17.98
C GLU A 568 -15.10 -29.04 -17.54
N LYS A 569 -14.16 -29.70 -16.85
CA LYS A 569 -14.44 -31.02 -16.25
C LYS A 569 -15.57 -30.95 -15.23
N ALA A 570 -15.56 -29.95 -14.35
CA ALA A 570 -16.63 -29.72 -13.38
C ALA A 570 -17.97 -29.44 -14.07
N LEU A 571 -17.99 -28.64 -15.14
CA LEU A 571 -19.19 -28.37 -15.93
C LEU A 571 -19.77 -29.67 -16.52
N ASN A 572 -18.92 -30.52 -17.11
CA ASN A 572 -19.34 -31.77 -17.72
C ASN A 572 -19.87 -32.77 -16.68
N LEU A 573 -19.26 -32.83 -15.49
CA LEU A 573 -19.75 -33.66 -14.39
C LEU A 573 -21.13 -33.20 -13.93
N LEU A 574 -21.32 -31.90 -13.69
CA LEU A 574 -22.61 -31.35 -13.27
C LEU A 574 -23.70 -31.56 -14.33
N LYS A 575 -23.39 -31.38 -15.62
CA LYS A 575 -24.31 -31.66 -16.73
C LYS A 575 -24.69 -33.14 -16.82
N ALA A 576 -23.78 -34.04 -16.44
CA ALA A 576 -24.03 -35.47 -16.35
C ALA A 576 -24.73 -35.91 -15.05
N GLY A 577 -25.14 -34.96 -14.19
CA GLY A 577 -25.76 -35.27 -12.90
C GLY A 577 -24.81 -35.89 -11.87
N LYS A 578 -23.49 -35.75 -12.08
CA LYS A 578 -22.45 -36.28 -11.18
C LYS A 578 -21.99 -35.22 -10.18
N GLU A 579 -21.62 -35.66 -8.99
CA GLU A 579 -20.98 -34.81 -7.99
C GLU A 579 -19.56 -34.41 -8.41
N ILE A 580 -19.12 -33.25 -7.93
CA ILE A 580 -17.75 -32.77 -8.16
C ILE A 580 -16.84 -33.42 -7.09
N PRO A 581 -15.75 -34.08 -7.48
CA PRO A 581 -14.77 -34.63 -6.54
C PRO A 581 -14.18 -33.56 -5.62
N VAL A 582 -13.86 -33.94 -4.39
CA VAL A 582 -13.29 -33.02 -3.38
C VAL A 582 -12.00 -32.35 -3.84
N ASN A 583 -11.20 -33.02 -4.67
CA ASN A 583 -9.95 -32.50 -5.24
C ASN A 583 -10.14 -31.58 -6.46
N MET A 584 -11.37 -31.38 -6.93
CA MET A 584 -11.72 -30.42 -8.00
C MET A 584 -12.38 -29.14 -7.48
N HIS A 585 -12.73 -29.08 -6.19
CA HIS A 585 -13.24 -27.86 -5.53
C HIS A 585 -12.12 -26.86 -5.23
#